data_AF-A0A847I265-F1
#
_entry.id   AF-A0A847I265-F1
#
_cell.length_a   1.000
_cell.length_b   1.000
_cell.length_c   1.000
_cell.angle_alpha   90.00
_cell.angle_beta   90.00
_cell.angle_gamma   90.00
#
_symmetry.space_group_name_H-M   'P 1'
#
loop_
_entity.id
_entity.type
_entity.pdbx_description
1 polymer ?
#
loop_
_entity_poly.entity_id
_entity_poly.type
_entity_poly.pdbx_seq_one_letter_code
_entity_poly.pdbx_strand_id
1 'polypeptide(L)'
;MQNLTQAREELIAQRAALDEQLAALDTALSAMGRRPMPVRPAAGGPALRAGERRPRGVATGRRSGSLKEHIARVLSATGGPMAVKDITEGVRRGGYETRNKTLAKSVGIALTQMPEVDKVGRGLFRLK
;
A
#
# COMPACT_ATOMS: atom_id res chain seq x y z
N MET A 1 0.08 34.12 15.99
CA MET A 1 -0.48 32.98 15.21
C MET A 1 0.38 32.66 13.98
N GLN A 2 1.72 32.65 14.09
CA GLN A 2 2.63 32.45 12.93
C GLN A 2 3.16 31.00 12.80
N ASN A 3 3.03 30.16 13.82
CA ASN A 3 3.60 28.80 13.83
C ASN A 3 2.81 27.78 12.99
N LEU A 4 1.50 27.97 12.80
CA LEU A 4 0.66 27.00 12.07
C LEU A 4 0.84 27.08 10.55
N THR A 5 1.08 28.28 10.02
CA THR A 5 1.36 28.48 8.60
C THR A 5 2.74 27.92 8.24
N GLN A 6 3.74 28.16 9.09
CA GLN A 6 5.09 27.59 8.91
C GLN A 6 5.08 26.06 8.97
N ALA A 7 4.43 25.46 9.98
CA ALA A 7 4.32 24.01 10.07
C ALA A 7 3.59 23.38 8.87
N ARG A 8 2.60 24.09 8.30
CA ARG A 8 1.89 23.64 7.10
C ARG A 8 2.80 23.68 5.87
N GLU A 9 3.59 24.73 5.71
CA GLU A 9 4.54 24.88 4.60
C GLU A 9 5.65 23.82 4.67
N GLU A 10 6.17 23.54 5.87
CA GLU A 10 7.15 22.47 6.09
C GLU A 10 6.59 21.09 5.71
N LEU A 11 5.35 20.78 6.09
CA LEU A 11 4.70 19.51 5.73
C LEU A 11 4.46 19.38 4.23
N ILE A 12 4.14 20.48 3.54
CA ILE A 12 3.98 20.49 2.08
C ILE A 12 5.35 20.25 1.40
N ALA A 13 6.40 20.91 1.88
CA ALA A 13 7.75 20.73 1.35
C ALA A 13 8.27 19.29 1.56
N GLN A 14 8.04 18.71 2.74
CA GLN A 14 8.40 17.32 3.04
C GLN A 14 7.65 16.35 2.12
N ARG A 15 6.36 16.60 1.85
CA ARG A 15 5.58 15.76 0.95
C ARG A 15 6.10 15.82 -0.49
N ALA A 16 6.43 17.02 -0.99
CA ALA A 16 6.98 17.19 -2.33
C ALA A 16 8.33 16.45 -2.50
N ALA A 17 9.19 16.51 -1.48
CA ALA A 17 10.47 15.79 -1.48
C ALA A 17 10.28 14.26 -1.51
N LEU A 18 9.29 13.73 -0.78
CA LEU A 18 8.97 12.31 -0.81
C LEU A 18 8.38 11.87 -2.16
N ASP A 19 7.53 12.68 -2.78
CA ASP A 19 6.96 12.39 -4.10
C ASP A 19 8.06 12.33 -5.19
N GLU A 20 9.08 13.18 -5.11
CA GLU A 20 10.23 13.16 -6.02
C GLU A 20 11.08 11.88 -5.85
N GLN A 21 11.31 11.46 -4.60
CA GLN A 21 12.03 10.22 -4.30
C GLN A 21 11.29 8.98 -4.83
N LEU A 22 9.96 8.96 -4.71
CA LEU A 22 9.14 7.88 -5.27
C LEU A 22 9.24 7.82 -6.79
N ALA A 23 9.20 8.97 -7.48
CA ALA A 23 9.34 9.04 -8.94
C ALA A 23 10.73 8.55 -9.42
N ALA A 24 11.78 8.88 -8.68
CA ALA A 24 13.13 8.42 -8.98
C ALA A 24 13.26 6.89 -8.84
N LEU A 25 12.67 6.30 -7.79
CA LEU A 25 12.66 4.86 -7.58
C LEU A 25 11.86 4.12 -8.67
N ASP A 26 10.70 4.64 -9.09
CA ASP A 26 9.93 4.07 -10.20
C ASP A 26 10.72 4.08 -11.52
N THR A 27 11.49 5.16 -11.76
CA THR A 27 12.37 5.27 -12.93
C THR A 27 13.51 4.25 -12.87
N ALA A 28 14.15 4.10 -11.71
CA ALA A 28 15.23 3.13 -11.49
C ALA A 28 14.74 1.68 -11.63
N LEU A 29 13.55 1.36 -11.10
CA LEU A 29 12.92 0.05 -11.25
C LEU A 29 12.53 -0.24 -12.70
N SER A 30 12.09 0.78 -13.44
CA SER A 30 11.81 0.67 -14.88
C SER A 30 13.07 0.39 -15.69
N ALA A 31 14.20 1.00 -15.33
CA ALA A 31 15.49 0.79 -15.98
C ALA A 31 16.08 -0.61 -15.74
N MET A 32 15.84 -1.22 -14.57
CA MET A 32 16.41 -2.53 -14.21
C MET A 32 15.62 -3.76 -14.71
N GLY A 33 14.36 -3.61 -15.15
CA GLY A 33 13.41 -4.75 -15.15
C GLY A 33 12.67 -5.12 -16.43
N ARG A 34 12.85 -4.45 -17.58
CA ARG A 34 12.12 -4.80 -18.82
C ARG A 34 13.04 -5.21 -19.96
N ARG A 35 13.30 -6.52 -20.08
CA ARG A 35 13.59 -7.14 -21.38
C ARG A 35 12.27 -7.39 -22.12
N PRO A 36 12.09 -6.89 -23.35
CA PRO A 36 10.87 -7.13 -24.13
C PRO A 36 10.91 -8.55 -24.72
N MET A 37 9.87 -9.35 -24.48
CA MET A 37 9.66 -10.62 -25.18
C MET A 37 8.65 -10.40 -26.33
N PRO A 38 8.88 -11.00 -27.51
CA PRO A 38 8.10 -10.73 -28.72
C PRO A 38 6.74 -11.42 -28.66
N VAL A 39 5.70 -10.67 -29.00
CA VAL A 39 4.31 -11.13 -29.07
C VAL A 39 4.06 -11.67 -30.48
N ARG A 40 3.57 -12.91 -30.58
CA ARG A 40 3.12 -13.50 -31.84
C ARG A 40 1.65 -13.10 -32.06
N PRO A 41 1.23 -12.62 -33.26
CA PRO A 41 -0.06 -11.99 -33.44
C PRO A 41 -1.15 -13.02 -33.74
N ALA A 42 -2.28 -12.94 -33.03
CA ALA A 42 -3.56 -13.45 -33.48
C ALA A 42 -4.45 -12.24 -33.81
N ALA A 43 -5.06 -12.30 -35.00
CA ALA A 43 -5.62 -11.18 -35.74
C ALA A 43 -6.93 -10.59 -35.17
N GLY A 44 -7.11 -9.28 -35.39
CA GLY A 44 -8.41 -8.59 -35.59
C GLY A 44 -9.11 -7.98 -34.37
N GLY A 45 -9.04 -6.66 -34.20
CA GLY A 45 -9.61 -5.86 -33.07
C GLY A 45 -11.09 -5.43 -33.18
N PRO A 46 -11.57 -4.32 -32.54
CA PRO A 46 -10.83 -3.29 -31.79
C PRO A 46 -11.34 -2.90 -30.37
N ALA A 47 -10.36 -2.61 -29.49
CA ALA A 47 -10.22 -1.52 -28.49
C ALA A 47 -11.09 -1.39 -27.19
N LEU A 48 -10.34 -1.06 -26.10
CA LEU A 48 -10.66 -0.42 -24.79
C LEU A 48 -10.90 -1.39 -23.61
N ARG A 49 -10.15 -1.42 -22.49
CA ARG A 49 -9.04 -0.62 -21.93
C ARG A 49 -8.18 -1.47 -20.96
N ALA A 50 -6.97 -0.97 -20.76
CA ALA A 50 -5.93 -1.39 -19.83
C ALA A 50 -6.37 -1.55 -18.36
N GLY A 51 -5.63 -2.37 -17.61
CA GLY A 51 -5.74 -2.48 -16.16
C GLY A 51 -4.55 -3.22 -15.56
N GLU A 52 -3.45 -2.47 -15.36
CA GLU A 52 -2.40 -2.61 -14.33
C GLU A 52 -2.14 -3.99 -13.70
N ARG A 53 -1.00 -4.59 -14.03
CA ARG A 53 -0.38 -5.65 -13.21
C ARG A 53 0.42 -5.00 -12.07
N ARG A 54 -0.11 -5.07 -10.86
CA ARG A 54 0.57 -4.75 -9.57
C ARG A 54 1.84 -5.60 -9.37
N PRO A 55 2.88 -5.04 -8.70
CA PRO A 55 4.13 -5.74 -8.48
C PRO A 55 4.00 -6.82 -7.40
N ARG A 56 4.83 -7.85 -7.57
CA ARG A 56 4.85 -9.12 -6.86
C ARG A 56 5.61 -8.96 -5.54
N GLY A 57 4.89 -8.82 -4.44
CA GLY A 57 5.41 -8.97 -3.08
C GLY A 57 4.91 -10.29 -2.48
N VAL A 58 5.85 -11.23 -2.25
CA VAL A 58 5.76 -12.42 -1.38
C VAL A 58 4.44 -13.20 -1.40
N ALA A 59 4.45 -14.30 -2.15
CA ALA A 59 3.37 -15.26 -2.23
C ALA A 59 3.23 -16.06 -0.92
N THR A 60 2.29 -15.66 -0.07
CA THR A 60 1.63 -16.54 0.92
C THR A 60 0.10 -16.38 0.78
N GLY A 61 -0.48 -17.14 -0.16
CA GLY A 61 -1.91 -17.52 -0.17
C GLY A 61 -3.00 -16.45 -0.12
N ARG A 62 -2.70 -15.16 -0.29
CA ARG A 62 -3.67 -14.07 -0.16
C ARG A 62 -4.37 -13.79 -1.49
N ARG A 63 -5.70 -13.94 -1.50
CA ARG A 63 -6.55 -13.49 -2.62
C ARG A 63 -6.32 -11.99 -2.85
N SER A 64 -6.08 -11.62 -4.11
CA SER A 64 -5.96 -10.22 -4.53
C SER A 64 -7.22 -9.44 -4.15
N GLY A 65 -7.07 -8.29 -3.50
CA GLY A 65 -8.16 -7.46 -2.97
C GLY A 65 -8.64 -7.86 -1.57
N SER A 66 -7.98 -8.81 -0.89
CA SER A 66 -8.36 -9.20 0.47
C SER A 66 -7.92 -8.16 1.52
N LEU A 67 -8.66 -8.08 2.63
CA LEU A 67 -8.34 -7.21 3.77
C LEU A 67 -6.88 -7.38 4.24
N LYS A 68 -6.37 -8.61 4.28
CA LYS A 68 -5.00 -8.93 4.71
C LYS A 68 -3.93 -8.38 3.75
N GLU A 69 -4.24 -8.26 2.45
CA GLU A 69 -3.34 -7.61 1.48
C GLU A 69 -3.31 -6.09 1.71
N HIS A 70 -4.48 -5.47 1.90
CA HIS A 70 -4.54 -4.03 2.19
C HIS A 70 -3.81 -3.69 3.51
N ILE A 71 -3.95 -4.51 4.55
CA ILE A 71 -3.22 -4.36 5.82
C ILE A 71 -1.71 -4.47 5.59
N ALA A 72 -1.25 -5.48 4.86
CA ALA A 72 0.17 -5.66 4.57
C ALA A 72 0.73 -4.47 3.77
N ARG A 73 -0.01 -3.97 2.78
CA ARG A 73 0.39 -2.77 2.01
C ARG A 73 0.56 -1.55 2.92
N VAL A 74 -0.40 -1.32 3.84
CA VAL A 74 -0.35 -0.18 4.77
C VAL A 74 0.85 -0.29 5.70
N LEU A 75 1.05 -1.46 6.33
CA LEU A 75 2.19 -1.68 7.23
C LEU A 75 3.54 -1.59 6.49
N SER A 76 3.62 -2.10 5.26
CA SER A 76 4.84 -2.02 4.43
C SER A 76 5.16 -0.58 4.01
N ALA A 77 4.15 0.24 3.75
CA ALA A 77 4.33 1.62 3.33
C ALA A 77 4.83 2.53 4.47
N THR A 78 4.42 2.26 5.71
CA THR A 78 4.85 3.05 6.88
C THR A 78 6.19 2.59 7.44
N GLY A 79 6.53 1.30 7.33
CA GLY A 79 7.83 0.77 7.78
C GLY A 79 8.04 0.79 9.31
N GLY A 80 7.01 1.12 10.10
CA GLY A 80 7.09 1.24 11.55
C GLY A 80 5.85 0.71 12.28
N PRO A 81 5.86 0.64 13.63
CA PRO A 81 4.73 0.18 14.41
C PRO A 81 3.52 1.12 14.26
N MET A 82 2.35 0.55 13.93
CA MET A 82 1.11 1.31 13.76
C MET A 82 0.02 0.83 14.70
N ALA A 83 -0.86 1.75 15.13
CA ALA A 83 -2.04 1.38 15.88
C ALA A 83 -3.13 0.80 14.98
N VAL A 84 -3.99 -0.06 15.53
CA VAL A 84 -5.13 -0.65 14.78
C VAL A 84 -6.02 0.42 14.14
N LYS A 85 -6.20 1.57 14.80
CA LYS A 85 -6.98 2.69 14.28
C LYS A 85 -6.35 3.26 13.00
N ASP A 86 -5.05 3.53 13.03
CA ASP A 86 -4.32 4.09 11.89
C ASP A 86 -4.24 3.09 10.74
N ILE A 87 -4.05 1.80 11.03
CA ILE A 87 -4.11 0.73 10.02
C ILE A 87 -5.49 0.70 9.37
N THR A 88 -6.55 0.82 10.15
CA THR A 88 -7.93 0.83 9.65
C THR A 88 -8.18 2.02 8.72
N GLU A 89 -7.69 3.20 9.09
CA GLU A 89 -7.76 4.39 8.23
C GLU A 89 -6.96 4.21 6.95
N GLY A 90 -5.72 3.71 7.05
CA GLY A 90 -4.86 3.43 5.90
C GLY A 90 -5.50 2.43 4.94
N VAL A 91 -6.16 1.39 5.46
CA VAL A 91 -6.89 0.40 4.66
C VAL A 91 -8.07 1.04 3.91
N ARG A 92 -8.83 1.93 4.56
CA ARG A 92 -9.92 2.67 3.89
C ARG A 92 -9.39 3.63 2.83
N ARG A 93 -8.33 4.38 3.14
CA ARG A 93 -7.66 5.28 2.18
C ARG A 93 -7.06 4.51 1.00
N GLY A 94 -6.59 3.28 1.24
CA GLY A 94 -6.08 2.36 0.23
C GLY A 94 -7.16 1.67 -0.61
N GLY A 95 -8.41 2.14 -0.56
CA GLY A 95 -9.49 1.69 -1.44
C GLY A 95 -10.17 0.38 -1.01
N TYR A 96 -10.03 -0.03 0.25
CA TYR A 96 -10.80 -1.18 0.74
C TYR A 96 -12.25 -0.77 1.02
N GLU A 97 -13.14 -1.11 0.10
CA GLU A 97 -14.57 -0.87 0.26
C GLU A 97 -15.19 -1.87 1.22
N THR A 98 -15.87 -1.37 2.26
CA THR A 98 -16.61 -2.21 3.19
C THR A 98 -17.86 -1.51 3.68
N ARG A 99 -18.94 -2.28 3.85
CA ARG A 99 -20.19 -1.83 4.49
C ARG A 99 -20.18 -2.12 6.00
N ASN A 100 -19.13 -2.76 6.52
CA ASN A 100 -19.05 -3.18 7.90
C ASN A 100 -18.67 -2.01 8.83
N LYS A 101 -19.57 -1.67 9.76
CA LYS A 101 -19.33 -0.66 10.80
C LYS A 101 -18.24 -1.05 11.79
N THR A 102 -17.90 -2.35 11.88
CA THR A 102 -16.91 -2.92 12.80
C THR A 102 -15.60 -3.31 12.10
N LEU A 103 -15.18 -2.55 11.10
CA LEU A 103 -13.95 -2.79 10.35
C LEU A 103 -12.72 -2.89 11.28
N ALA A 104 -12.59 -2.00 12.27
CA ALA A 104 -11.46 -2.03 13.21
C ALA A 104 -11.34 -3.37 13.97
N LYS A 105 -12.48 -3.99 14.33
CA LYS A 105 -12.50 -5.32 14.96
C LYS A 105 -12.04 -6.41 13.98
N SER A 106 -12.48 -6.31 12.73
CA SER A 106 -12.08 -7.24 11.66
C SER A 106 -10.58 -7.13 11.35
N VAL A 107 -10.03 -5.91 11.34
CA VAL A 107 -8.59 -5.64 11.18
C VAL A 107 -7.81 -6.24 12.35
N GLY A 108 -8.26 -6.04 13.59
CA GLY A 108 -7.62 -6.64 14.77
C GLY A 108 -7.54 -8.17 14.69
N ILE A 109 -8.62 -8.84 14.31
CA ILE A 109 -8.64 -10.31 14.11
C ILE A 109 -7.75 -10.70 12.93
N ALA A 110 -7.75 -9.93 11.84
CA ALA A 110 -6.90 -10.21 10.69
C ALA A 110 -5.40 -10.13 11.04
N LEU A 111 -5.00 -9.12 11.83
CA LEU A 111 -3.62 -8.94 12.30
C LEU A 111 -3.14 -10.13 13.15
N THR A 112 -3.99 -10.68 14.02
CA THR A 112 -3.60 -11.87 14.83
C THR A 112 -3.48 -13.15 13.99
N GLN A 113 -4.13 -13.20 12.83
CA GLN A 113 -4.05 -14.32 11.88
C GLN A 113 -2.94 -14.16 10.84
N MET A 114 -2.16 -13.07 10.89
CA MET A 114 -1.08 -12.80 9.94
C MET A 114 0.26 -13.15 10.58
N PRO A 115 0.94 -14.23 10.15
CA PRO A 115 2.20 -14.67 10.77
C PRO A 115 3.38 -13.70 10.50
N GLU A 116 3.24 -12.85 9.50
CA GLU A 116 4.22 -11.84 9.08
C GLU A 116 4.10 -10.52 9.88
N VAL A 117 3.14 -10.41 10.79
CA VAL A 117 2.90 -9.21 11.59
C VAL A 117 3.17 -9.52 13.05
N ASP A 118 3.96 -8.67 13.70
CA ASP A 118 4.24 -8.75 15.12
C ASP A 118 3.55 -7.64 15.90
N LYS A 119 3.07 -7.99 17.09
CA LYS A 119 2.58 -7.03 18.08
C LYS A 119 3.76 -6.51 18.90
N VAL A 120 4.05 -5.22 18.76
CA VAL A 120 5.23 -4.57 19.37
C VAL A 120 4.89 -3.91 20.70
N GLY A 121 3.60 -3.68 20.97
CA GLY A 121 3.15 -2.99 22.18
C GLY A 121 1.63 -3.00 22.35
N ARG A 122 1.11 -2.10 23.20
CA ARG A 122 -0.34 -2.01 23.46
C ARG A 122 -1.10 -1.49 22.23
N GLY A 123 -1.56 -2.43 21.41
CA GLY A 123 -2.33 -2.13 20.19
C GLY A 123 -1.47 -1.67 19.01
N LEU A 124 -0.14 -1.82 19.09
CA LEU A 124 0.81 -1.50 18.04
C LEU A 124 1.27 -2.75 17.31
N PHE A 125 1.27 -2.68 15.99
CA PHE A 125 1.61 -3.79 15.10
C PHE A 125 2.63 -3.33 14.05
N ARG A 126 3.60 -4.19 13.75
CA ARG A 126 4.58 -3.96 12.67
C ARG A 126 4.69 -5.19 11.79
N LEU A 127 5.21 -5.00 10.58
CA LEU A 127 5.65 -6.12 9.76
C LEU A 127 7.00 -6.65 10.29
N LYS A 128 7.18 -7.97 10.26
CA LYS A 128 8.42 -8.64 10.65
C LYS A 128 9.60 -8.24 9.77
#